data_AF-A0A8C5XC12-F1
#
_entry.id   AF-A0A8C5XC12-F1
#
_cell.length_a   1.000
_cell.length_b   1.000
_cell.length_c   1.000
_cell.angle_alpha   90.00
_cell.angle_beta   90.00
_cell.angle_gamma   90.00
#
_symmetry.space_group_name_H-M   'P 1'
#
loop_
_entity.id
_entity.type
_entity.pdbx_description
1 polymer ?
#
loop_
_entity_poly.entity_id
_entity_poly.type
_entity_poly.pdbx_seq_one_letter_code
_entity_poly.pdbx_strand_id
1 'polypeptide(L)'
;MKLDAGSGAAIAEVPKPETEAAPDAKPSSETRPQAEAEPLRANSGPEAEAEPLDFVVATEREFEEVLAISGGIYGGLDYLPSRYHSWLQDPDRTVVLAKRNGGVIALESVNVIDAGETALVEGLRVAPWERGKGVAGLLQRFCSQLVKRQHPGVKVARLTRDDQLGPRELKKYRLITKQGILLVRFNASALLAGLGARLAALRTSGTFSPLPTEAVSEAGGDVARLLLSPSVQRDVLPGGTIIQDWQPYRPSESNLRLLASKGLEWRVDSRARPRVLTLCTRPFPIPHGGDGTWRYLNIDAFGSDGAQVQSQLLWHLQRQAPRLAGLNVMCQLFLAPQLWSQLADFCQVGLGLELVKGYTEQYLLEADI
;
A
#
# COMPACT_ATOMS: atom_id res chain seq x y z
N MET A 1 25.98 63.68 -17.86
CA MET A 1 26.09 63.94 -16.40
C MET A 1 25.38 62.80 -15.72
N LYS A 2 26.15 61.98 -14.99
CA LYS A 2 25.71 60.76 -14.31
C LYS A 2 24.97 61.11 -13.01
N LEU A 3 23.89 60.41 -12.71
CA LEU A 3 23.46 60.13 -11.34
C LEU A 3 23.02 58.66 -11.30
N ASP A 4 24.00 57.82 -10.93
CA ASP A 4 23.81 56.47 -10.42
C ASP A 4 23.40 56.56 -8.95
N ALA A 5 22.33 55.87 -8.58
CA ALA A 5 22.06 55.51 -7.19
C ALA A 5 21.72 54.02 -7.16
N GLY A 6 22.77 53.21 -7.03
CA GLY A 6 22.67 51.77 -6.80
C GLY A 6 22.18 51.50 -5.38
N SER A 7 21.04 50.81 -5.27
CA SER A 7 20.61 50.15 -4.05
C SER A 7 21.04 48.69 -4.14
N GLY A 8 22.02 48.30 -3.34
CA GLY A 8 22.44 46.90 -3.18
C GLY A 8 21.41 46.13 -2.38
N ALA A 9 20.72 45.19 -3.03
CA ALA A 9 19.94 44.17 -2.36
C ALA A 9 20.84 42.95 -2.09
N ALA A 10 20.99 42.62 -0.81
CA ALA A 10 21.70 41.43 -0.35
C ALA A 10 20.99 40.17 -0.84
N ILE A 11 21.74 39.30 -1.53
CA ILE A 11 21.32 37.96 -1.93
C ILE A 11 21.40 37.09 -0.67
N ALA A 12 20.26 36.62 -0.18
CA ALA A 12 20.20 35.58 0.84
C ALA A 12 20.35 34.21 0.16
N GLU A 13 21.51 33.58 0.34
CA GLU A 13 21.77 32.20 -0.06
C GLU A 13 20.90 31.22 0.74
N VAL A 14 20.18 30.36 0.02
CA VAL A 14 19.40 29.26 0.58
C VAL A 14 20.33 28.05 0.79
N PRO A 15 20.38 27.42 1.98
CA PRO A 15 21.24 26.27 2.21
C PRO A 15 20.75 25.03 1.43
N LYS A 16 21.70 24.32 0.82
CA LYS A 16 21.52 23.03 0.15
C LYS A 16 21.06 21.94 1.15
N PRO A 17 20.21 20.99 0.73
CA PRO A 17 19.83 19.85 1.57
C PRO A 17 21.00 18.87 1.73
N GLU A 18 21.19 18.41 2.97
CA GLU A 18 22.19 17.42 3.37
C GLU A 18 21.91 16.06 2.74
N THR A 19 22.98 15.45 2.27
CA THR A 19 23.04 14.16 1.56
C THR A 19 22.64 13.01 2.48
N GLU A 20 21.66 12.21 2.05
CA GLU A 20 21.30 10.94 2.67
C GLU A 20 22.51 9.98 2.68
N ALA A 21 22.79 9.43 3.87
CA ALA A 21 23.84 8.45 4.08
C ALA A 21 23.48 7.12 3.40
N ALA A 22 24.39 6.65 2.54
CA ALA A 22 24.37 5.31 1.97
C ALA A 22 24.65 4.23 3.05
N PRO A 23 24.18 2.98 2.87
CA PRO A 23 24.42 1.91 3.83
C PRO A 23 25.83 1.35 3.67
N ASP A 24 26.59 1.31 4.77
CA ASP A 24 27.96 0.82 4.81
C ASP A 24 28.08 -0.70 4.58
N ALA A 25 29.07 -0.98 3.73
CA ALA A 25 29.84 -2.17 3.44
C ALA A 25 29.74 -3.42 4.36
N LYS A 26 29.63 -4.57 3.68
CA LYS A 26 30.09 -5.89 4.17
C LYS A 26 31.62 -5.87 4.37
N PRO A 27 32.17 -6.62 5.35
CA PRO A 27 33.56 -7.04 5.29
C PRO A 27 33.68 -8.50 4.83
N SER A 28 34.48 -8.71 3.79
CA SER A 28 35.14 -9.99 3.49
C SER A 28 36.56 -9.95 4.06
N SER A 29 37.02 -11.01 4.72
CA SER A 29 38.41 -11.47 4.60
C SER A 29 38.62 -12.85 5.23
N GLU A 30 39.67 -13.50 4.73
CA GLU A 30 40.03 -14.90 4.80
C GLU A 30 40.74 -15.32 6.11
N THR A 31 41.14 -16.59 6.14
CA THR A 31 41.37 -17.54 7.24
C THR A 31 42.73 -17.46 7.98
N ARG A 32 42.69 -17.50 9.35
CA ARG A 32 43.56 -18.19 10.37
C ARG A 32 45.06 -17.81 10.59
N PRO A 33 45.72 -18.18 11.73
CA PRO A 33 45.37 -19.19 12.76
C PRO A 33 45.46 -18.77 14.27
N GLN A 34 45.16 -19.77 15.11
CA GLN A 34 44.93 -19.86 16.56
C GLN A 34 45.98 -19.24 17.51
N ALA A 35 45.48 -18.75 18.66
CA ALA A 35 46.17 -18.83 19.95
C ALA A 35 45.12 -19.05 21.07
N GLU A 36 45.39 -20.04 21.91
CA GLU A 36 44.56 -20.49 23.03
C GLU A 36 44.59 -19.49 24.20
N ALA A 37 43.41 -19.20 24.77
CA ALA A 37 43.27 -18.68 26.14
C ALA A 37 41.93 -19.16 26.72
N GLU A 38 42.00 -19.72 27.92
CA GLU A 38 40.91 -20.41 28.64
C GLU A 38 39.67 -19.54 28.93
N PRO A 39 38.48 -20.14 29.09
CA PRO A 39 37.24 -19.39 29.26
C PRO A 39 37.06 -18.90 30.71
N LEU A 40 37.10 -17.58 30.89
CA LEU A 40 36.57 -16.92 32.08
C LEU A 40 35.05 -17.15 32.13
N ARG A 41 34.61 -17.89 33.14
CA ARG A 41 33.19 -18.08 33.50
C ARG A 41 32.54 -16.71 33.77
N ALA A 42 31.83 -16.19 32.78
CA ALA A 42 30.88 -15.11 32.98
C ALA A 42 29.55 -15.74 33.40
N ASN A 43 29.12 -15.40 34.62
CA ASN A 43 27.85 -15.76 35.21
C ASN A 43 26.70 -15.50 34.22
N SER A 44 26.07 -16.58 33.76
CA SER A 44 24.72 -16.55 33.21
C SER A 44 23.78 -16.13 34.35
N GLY A 45 23.50 -14.83 34.43
CA GLY A 45 22.29 -14.38 35.13
C GLY A 45 21.07 -15.07 34.49
N PRO A 46 19.97 -15.24 35.24
CA PRO A 46 18.77 -15.83 34.65
C PRO A 46 18.37 -14.96 33.47
N GLU A 47 18.33 -15.55 32.26
CA GLU A 47 17.51 -15.01 31.20
C GLU A 47 16.12 -14.85 31.83
N ALA A 48 15.73 -13.60 32.07
CA ALA A 48 14.39 -13.30 32.56
C ALA A 48 13.43 -13.99 31.59
N GLU A 49 12.76 -15.05 32.04
CA GLU A 49 11.72 -15.72 31.27
C GLU A 49 10.76 -14.62 30.84
N ALA A 50 10.79 -14.29 29.54
CA ALA A 50 9.98 -13.21 29.01
C ALA A 50 8.52 -13.58 29.31
N GLU A 51 7.83 -12.73 30.08
CA GLU A 51 6.46 -13.01 30.47
C GLU A 51 5.60 -13.37 29.25
N PRO A 52 4.68 -14.35 29.42
CA PRO A 52 3.88 -14.87 28.32
C PRO A 52 3.08 -13.76 27.66
N LEU A 53 2.90 -13.88 26.34
CA LEU A 53 2.07 -12.94 25.59
C LEU A 53 0.60 -13.31 25.75
N ASP A 54 -0.22 -12.33 26.08
CA ASP A 54 -1.67 -12.46 26.07
C ASP A 54 -2.21 -12.06 24.69
N PHE A 55 -3.10 -12.86 24.13
CA PHE A 55 -3.76 -12.55 22.85
C PHE A 55 -5.24 -12.27 23.08
N VAL A 56 -5.71 -11.12 22.61
CA VAL A 56 -7.11 -10.69 22.79
C VAL A 56 -7.68 -10.14 21.49
N VAL A 57 -9.00 -10.29 21.31
CA VAL A 57 -9.71 -9.61 20.22
C VAL A 57 -9.79 -8.12 20.55
N ALA A 58 -9.42 -7.27 19.60
CA ALA A 58 -9.38 -5.83 19.77
C ALA A 58 -10.79 -5.25 19.91
N THR A 59 -10.90 -4.16 20.67
CA THR A 59 -12.11 -3.35 20.76
C THR A 59 -11.78 -1.90 20.48
N GLU A 60 -12.80 -1.03 20.47
CA GLU A 60 -12.59 0.42 20.33
C GLU A 60 -11.74 1.00 21.48
N ARG A 61 -11.70 0.34 22.65
CA ARG A 61 -10.98 0.81 23.83
C ARG A 61 -9.46 0.85 23.62
N GLU A 62 -8.93 -0.04 22.80
CA GLU A 62 -7.49 -0.13 22.53
C GLU A 62 -7.02 0.80 21.41
N PHE A 63 -7.88 1.66 20.85
CA PHE A 63 -7.52 2.49 19.70
C PHE A 63 -6.25 3.31 19.92
N GLU A 64 -6.16 4.05 21.04
CA GLU A 64 -4.99 4.90 21.33
C GLU A 64 -3.71 4.07 21.54
N GLU A 65 -3.79 2.92 22.20
CA GLU A 65 -2.64 2.01 22.36
C GLU A 65 -2.18 1.44 21.02
N VAL A 66 -3.13 1.09 20.14
CA VAL A 66 -2.86 0.63 18.77
C VAL A 66 -2.16 1.71 17.96
N LEU A 67 -2.58 2.97 18.09
CA LEU A 67 -1.89 4.09 17.43
C LEU A 67 -0.48 4.30 17.99
N ALA A 68 -0.30 4.16 19.31
CA ALA A 68 1.02 4.30 19.95
C ALA A 68 2.04 3.28 19.43
N ILE A 69 1.65 2.02 19.21
CA ILE A 69 2.55 1.00 18.62
C ILE A 69 2.77 1.19 17.11
N SER A 70 1.98 2.05 16.47
CA SER A 70 2.06 2.39 15.06
C SER A 70 2.96 3.60 14.77
N GLY A 71 3.58 4.18 15.80
CA GLY A 71 4.50 5.30 15.68
C GLY A 71 5.63 5.05 14.67
N GLY A 72 5.81 6.00 13.74
CA GLY A 72 6.87 5.98 12.71
C GLY A 72 6.62 5.00 11.56
N ILE A 73 5.44 4.39 11.47
CA ILE A 73 5.12 3.46 10.39
C ILE A 73 4.83 4.19 9.07
N TYR A 74 5.40 3.66 7.99
CA TYR A 74 5.23 4.13 6.62
C TYR A 74 5.50 5.64 6.41
N GLY A 75 6.34 6.27 7.24
CA GLY A 75 6.68 7.69 7.07
C GLY A 75 5.48 8.65 7.17
N GLY A 76 4.50 8.32 8.00
CA GLY A 76 3.27 9.11 8.16
C GLY A 76 2.17 8.77 7.15
N LEU A 77 2.35 7.74 6.32
CA LEU A 77 1.35 7.25 5.38
C LEU A 77 0.47 6.14 5.96
N ASP A 78 0.33 6.10 7.29
CA ASP A 78 -0.41 5.03 7.95
C ASP A 78 -1.92 5.12 7.66
N TYR A 79 -2.46 4.02 7.15
CA TYR A 79 -3.89 3.88 6.84
C TYR A 79 -4.69 3.39 8.06
N LEU A 80 -4.04 2.78 9.05
CA LEU A 80 -4.71 2.12 10.16
C LEU A 80 -5.66 3.05 10.95
N PRO A 81 -5.30 4.31 11.28
CA PRO A 81 -6.23 5.22 11.95
C PRO A 81 -7.57 5.39 11.22
N SER A 82 -7.53 5.41 9.88
CA SER A 82 -8.69 5.58 9.02
C SER A 82 -9.49 4.29 8.79
N ARG A 83 -8.94 3.12 9.16
CA ARG A 83 -9.54 1.81 8.91
C ARG A 83 -9.98 1.09 10.18
N TYR A 84 -9.34 1.33 11.32
CA TYR A 84 -9.49 0.56 12.55
C TYR A 84 -10.95 0.35 12.96
N HIS A 85 -11.74 1.41 13.07
CA HIS A 85 -13.14 1.30 13.49
C HIS A 85 -13.99 0.50 12.48
N SER A 86 -13.78 0.70 11.17
CA SER A 86 -14.49 -0.08 10.15
C SER A 86 -14.10 -1.57 10.19
N TRP A 87 -12.87 -1.88 10.57
CA TRP A 87 -12.41 -3.25 10.73
C TRP A 87 -13.10 -3.97 11.89
N LEU A 88 -13.39 -3.26 12.99
CA LEU A 88 -14.10 -3.84 14.13
C LEU A 88 -15.58 -4.11 13.85
N GLN A 89 -16.13 -3.51 12.79
CA GLN A 89 -17.53 -3.66 12.39
C GLN A 89 -17.72 -4.70 11.27
N ASP A 90 -16.63 -5.17 10.66
CA ASP A 90 -16.65 -6.15 9.58
C ASP A 90 -16.83 -7.56 10.19
N PRO A 91 -17.98 -8.24 9.95
CA PRO A 91 -18.30 -9.50 10.61
C PRO A 91 -17.39 -10.66 10.21
N ASP A 92 -16.76 -10.56 9.04
CA ASP A 92 -15.83 -11.57 8.54
C ASP A 92 -14.39 -11.29 8.98
N ARG A 93 -14.18 -10.23 9.76
CA ARG A 93 -12.88 -9.76 10.22
C ARG A 93 -12.71 -9.87 11.71
N THR A 94 -11.53 -10.34 12.11
CA THR A 94 -11.05 -10.29 13.48
C THR A 94 -9.76 -9.49 13.55
N VAL A 95 -9.68 -8.54 14.48
CA VAL A 95 -8.44 -7.83 14.82
C VAL A 95 -7.93 -8.41 16.14
N VAL A 96 -6.69 -8.87 16.16
CA VAL A 96 -6.06 -9.51 17.32
C VAL A 96 -4.92 -8.64 17.83
N LEU A 97 -4.87 -8.44 19.14
CA LEU A 97 -3.80 -7.75 19.84
C LEU A 97 -2.94 -8.75 20.60
N ALA A 98 -1.63 -8.55 20.58
CA ALA A 98 -0.76 -9.14 21.59
C ALA A 98 -0.50 -8.12 22.69
N LYS A 99 -0.70 -8.52 23.95
CA LYS A 99 -0.46 -7.71 25.13
C LYS A 99 0.67 -8.31 25.96
N ARG A 100 1.41 -7.44 26.65
CA ARG A 100 2.39 -7.79 27.69
C ARG A 100 2.21 -6.83 28.85
N ASN A 101 2.11 -7.36 30.07
CA ASN A 101 1.86 -6.57 31.28
C ASN A 101 0.62 -5.66 31.13
N GLY A 102 -0.42 -6.16 30.45
CA GLY A 102 -1.65 -5.42 30.18
C GLY A 102 -1.60 -4.41 29.03
N GLY A 103 -0.43 -4.01 28.53
CA GLY A 103 -0.29 -3.05 27.44
C GLY A 103 -0.23 -3.71 26.06
N VAL A 104 -0.80 -3.07 25.03
CA VAL A 104 -0.71 -3.53 23.64
C VAL A 104 0.71 -3.39 23.10
N ILE A 105 1.23 -4.46 22.52
CA ILE A 105 2.56 -4.48 21.90
C ILE A 105 2.57 -4.91 20.43
N ALA A 106 1.50 -5.53 19.94
CA ALA A 106 1.35 -5.91 18.55
C ALA A 106 -0.12 -6.00 18.14
N LEU A 107 -0.37 -5.86 16.83
CA LEU A 107 -1.69 -6.00 16.21
C LEU A 107 -1.56 -6.79 14.91
N GLU A 108 -2.54 -7.62 14.60
CA GLU A 108 -2.74 -8.20 13.28
C GLU A 108 -4.23 -8.34 13.01
N SER A 109 -4.68 -8.06 11.79
CA SER A 109 -6.05 -8.31 11.36
C SER A 109 -6.09 -9.50 10.41
N VAL A 110 -7.13 -10.32 10.57
CA VAL A 110 -7.47 -11.41 9.67
C VAL A 110 -8.89 -11.21 9.18
N ASN A 111 -9.10 -11.25 7.86
CA ASN A 111 -10.41 -11.19 7.22
C ASN A 111 -10.67 -12.46 6.41
N VAL A 112 -11.82 -13.09 6.61
CA VAL A 112 -12.20 -14.32 5.94
C VAL A 112 -12.92 -13.98 4.63
N ILE A 113 -12.27 -14.29 3.51
CA ILE A 113 -12.74 -13.93 2.16
C ILE A 113 -12.84 -15.18 1.28
N ASP A 114 -13.15 -14.99 -0.01
CA ASP A 114 -13.25 -16.09 -0.99
C ASP A 114 -14.23 -17.20 -0.55
N ALA A 115 -15.43 -16.80 -0.11
CA ALA A 115 -16.46 -17.70 0.39
C ALA A 115 -16.01 -18.60 1.57
N GLY A 116 -15.12 -18.08 2.42
CA GLY A 116 -14.65 -18.79 3.62
C GLY A 116 -13.41 -19.65 3.38
N GLU A 117 -12.80 -19.60 2.20
CA GLU A 117 -11.63 -20.44 1.88
C GLU A 117 -10.28 -19.75 2.15
N THR A 118 -10.26 -18.43 2.34
CA THR A 118 -9.01 -17.66 2.42
C THR A 118 -9.02 -16.71 3.60
N ALA A 119 -7.96 -16.74 4.40
CA ALA A 119 -7.67 -15.74 5.43
C ALA A 119 -6.78 -14.63 4.85
N LEU A 120 -7.33 -13.45 4.63
CA LEU A 120 -6.56 -12.26 4.29
C LEU A 120 -5.94 -11.66 5.55
N VAL A 121 -4.62 -11.64 5.63
CA VAL A 121 -3.86 -11.08 6.75
C VAL A 121 -3.38 -9.68 6.41
N GLU A 122 -3.69 -8.70 7.27
CA GLU A 122 -3.32 -7.31 7.06
C GLU A 122 -3.07 -6.56 8.38
N GLY A 123 -2.42 -5.40 8.28
CA GLY A 123 -2.21 -4.52 9.43
C GLY A 123 -1.27 -5.08 10.48
N LEU A 124 -0.31 -5.96 10.14
CA LEU A 124 0.68 -6.42 11.12
C LEU A 124 1.49 -5.23 11.66
N ARG A 125 1.50 -5.11 12.99
CA ARG A 125 2.22 -4.09 13.75
C ARG A 125 2.93 -4.76 14.92
N VAL A 126 4.16 -4.33 15.18
CA VAL A 126 4.87 -4.64 16.44
C VAL A 126 5.48 -3.34 16.94
N ALA A 127 5.23 -3.05 18.22
CA ALA A 127 5.76 -1.89 18.91
C ALA A 127 7.28 -1.79 18.69
N PRO A 128 7.84 -0.60 18.43
CA PRO A 128 9.27 -0.45 18.12
C PRO A 128 10.20 -1.15 19.12
N TRP A 129 9.88 -1.09 20.41
CA TRP A 129 10.64 -1.71 21.50
C TRP A 129 10.47 -3.23 21.63
N GLU A 130 9.54 -3.84 20.87
CA GLU A 130 9.29 -5.29 20.86
C GLU A 130 9.71 -5.99 19.55
N ARG A 131 10.24 -5.22 18.59
CA ARG A 131 10.75 -5.76 17.32
C ARG A 131 12.00 -6.62 17.55
N GLY A 132 12.19 -7.63 16.69
CA GLY A 132 13.31 -8.57 16.80
C GLY A 132 13.14 -9.68 17.85
N LYS A 133 12.10 -9.62 18.71
CA LYS A 133 11.85 -10.59 19.79
C LYS A 133 10.89 -11.72 19.40
N GLY A 134 10.58 -11.88 18.12
CA GLY A 134 9.70 -12.95 17.61
C GLY A 134 8.19 -12.76 17.81
N VAL A 135 7.75 -11.62 18.37
CA VAL A 135 6.33 -11.31 18.66
C VAL A 135 5.43 -11.48 17.42
N ALA A 136 5.83 -10.95 16.26
CA ALA A 136 5.08 -11.08 15.02
C ALA A 136 4.80 -12.55 14.64
N GLY A 137 5.80 -13.44 14.80
CA GLY A 137 5.64 -14.85 14.48
C GLY A 137 4.72 -15.59 15.46
N LEU A 138 4.72 -15.20 16.74
CA LEU A 138 3.78 -15.73 17.74
C LEU A 138 2.35 -15.28 17.44
N LEU A 139 2.15 -13.99 17.16
CA LEU A 139 0.84 -13.43 16.80
C LEU A 139 0.28 -14.09 15.54
N GLN A 140 1.08 -14.20 14.48
CA GLN A 140 0.67 -14.88 13.24
C GLN A 140 0.22 -16.32 13.44
N ARG A 141 0.94 -17.08 14.28
CA ARG A 141 0.54 -18.46 14.61
C ARG A 141 -0.78 -18.48 15.37
N PHE A 142 -0.96 -17.59 16.34
CA PHE A 142 -2.21 -17.48 17.08
C PHE A 142 -3.37 -17.13 16.16
N CYS A 143 -3.22 -16.11 15.30
CA CYS A 143 -4.21 -15.71 14.31
C CYS A 143 -4.59 -16.86 13.37
N SER A 144 -3.61 -17.61 12.87
CA SER A 144 -3.83 -18.78 12.00
C SER A 144 -4.63 -19.88 12.71
N GLN A 145 -4.30 -20.17 13.98
CA GLN A 145 -5.05 -21.15 14.78
C GLN A 145 -6.46 -20.67 15.16
N LEU A 146 -6.63 -19.37 15.41
CA LEU A 146 -7.92 -18.77 15.72
C LEU A 146 -8.85 -18.87 14.51
N VAL A 147 -8.39 -18.42 13.34
CA VAL A 147 -9.21 -18.44 12.12
C VAL A 147 -9.54 -19.87 11.69
N LYS A 148 -8.61 -20.83 11.84
CA LYS A 148 -8.90 -22.24 11.52
C LYS A 148 -9.94 -22.86 12.45
N ARG A 149 -9.96 -22.46 13.73
CA ARG A 149 -10.98 -22.91 14.70
C ARG A 149 -12.34 -22.32 14.42
N GLN A 150 -12.42 -21.03 14.09
CA GLN A 150 -13.68 -20.33 13.80
C GLN A 150 -14.22 -20.67 12.41
N HIS A 151 -13.33 -20.87 11.43
CA HIS A 151 -13.64 -21.12 10.03
C HIS A 151 -12.83 -22.32 9.50
N PRO A 152 -13.25 -23.57 9.81
CA PRO A 152 -12.53 -24.78 9.40
C PRO A 152 -12.36 -24.92 7.87
N GLY A 153 -13.21 -24.24 7.08
CA GLY A 153 -13.16 -24.21 5.63
C GLY A 153 -12.00 -23.39 5.03
N VAL A 154 -11.33 -22.56 5.83
CA VAL A 154 -10.17 -21.78 5.35
C VAL A 154 -9.02 -22.73 5.02
N LYS A 155 -8.45 -22.57 3.82
CA LYS A 155 -7.39 -23.41 3.27
C LYS A 155 -6.04 -22.70 3.22
N VAL A 156 -6.06 -21.40 2.97
CA VAL A 156 -4.87 -20.59 2.72
C VAL A 156 -4.94 -19.25 3.44
N ALA A 157 -3.77 -18.70 3.76
CA ALA A 157 -3.60 -17.30 4.14
C ALA A 157 -2.99 -16.50 2.98
N ARG A 158 -3.51 -15.30 2.74
CA ARG A 158 -2.98 -14.35 1.75
C ARG A 158 -2.56 -13.05 2.40
N LEU A 159 -1.52 -12.43 1.85
CA LEU A 159 -1.15 -11.05 2.18
C LEU A 159 -0.50 -10.37 0.97
N THR A 160 -0.47 -9.05 1.02
CA THR A 160 0.39 -8.23 0.15
C THR A 160 1.46 -7.53 0.98
N ARG A 161 2.61 -7.28 0.37
CA ARG A 161 3.73 -6.52 0.97
C ARG A 161 4.58 -5.86 -0.11
N ASP A 162 5.39 -4.88 0.25
CA ASP A 162 6.25 -4.15 -0.69
C ASP A 162 7.75 -4.19 -0.37
N ASP A 163 8.14 -4.89 0.69
CA ASP A 163 9.54 -5.12 1.01
C ASP A 163 10.12 -6.33 0.27
N GLN A 164 11.45 -6.36 0.16
CA GLN A 164 12.15 -7.37 -0.62
C GLN A 164 11.93 -8.79 -0.05
N LEU A 165 11.58 -9.72 -0.94
CA LEU A 165 11.39 -11.12 -0.57
C LEU A 165 12.74 -11.84 -0.45
N GLY A 166 13.07 -12.29 0.76
CA GLY A 166 14.23 -13.11 1.01
C GLY A 166 13.99 -14.61 0.77
N PRO A 167 15.04 -15.44 0.82
CA PRO A 167 14.91 -16.89 0.67
C PRO A 167 14.02 -17.56 1.73
N ARG A 168 13.88 -16.95 2.92
CA ARG A 168 13.01 -17.48 3.98
C ARG A 168 11.54 -17.27 3.64
N GLU A 169 11.21 -16.08 3.15
CA GLU A 169 9.86 -15.70 2.72
C GLU A 169 9.41 -16.55 1.54
N LEU A 170 10.28 -16.77 0.56
CA LEU A 170 10.00 -17.61 -0.61
C LEU A 170 9.88 -19.11 -0.29
N LYS A 171 10.38 -19.56 0.87
CA LYS A 171 10.12 -20.91 1.40
C LYS A 171 8.77 -20.99 2.12
N LYS A 172 8.34 -19.90 2.76
CA LYS A 172 7.08 -19.84 3.52
C LYS A 172 5.88 -19.60 2.62
N TYR A 173 6.03 -18.75 1.60
CA TYR A 173 4.94 -18.28 0.77
C TYR A 173 5.18 -18.61 -0.71
N ARG A 174 4.10 -19.00 -1.39
CA ARG A 174 4.00 -18.98 -2.85
C ARG A 174 3.76 -17.54 -3.31
N LEU A 175 4.58 -17.06 -4.22
CA LEU A 175 4.32 -15.81 -4.96
C LEU A 175 3.25 -16.07 -6.02
N ILE A 176 2.13 -15.37 -5.95
CA ILE A 176 1.03 -15.48 -6.93
C ILE A 176 1.25 -14.51 -8.08
N THR A 177 1.51 -13.25 -7.77
CA THR A 177 1.75 -12.20 -8.76
C THR A 177 2.43 -11.00 -8.11
N LYS A 178 2.81 -10.02 -8.94
CA LYS A 178 3.36 -8.74 -8.50
C LYS A 178 2.83 -7.58 -9.33
N GLN A 179 2.78 -6.41 -8.72
CA GLN A 179 2.42 -5.14 -9.37
C GLN A 179 3.50 -4.10 -9.09
N GLY A 180 3.73 -3.18 -10.04
CA GLY A 180 4.52 -1.99 -9.79
C GLY A 180 3.73 -0.99 -8.94
N ILE A 181 4.41 -0.32 -8.01
CA ILE A 181 3.86 0.74 -7.18
C ILE A 181 4.44 2.07 -7.64
N LEU A 182 3.59 2.96 -8.13
CA LEU A 182 3.92 4.35 -8.41
C LEU A 182 3.29 5.23 -7.34
N LEU A 183 4.12 5.99 -6.61
CA LEU A 183 3.66 6.89 -5.57
C LEU A 183 3.99 8.34 -5.95
N VAL A 184 2.95 9.14 -6.12
CA VAL A 184 3.07 10.57 -6.45
C VAL A 184 2.32 11.43 -5.45
N ARG A 185 2.75 12.67 -5.26
CA ARG A 185 2.08 13.67 -4.43
C ARG A 185 1.78 14.94 -5.19
N PHE A 186 0.69 15.61 -4.82
CA PHE A 186 0.31 16.89 -5.38
C PHE A 186 -0.66 17.65 -4.47
N ASN A 187 -0.70 18.97 -4.60
CA ASN A 187 -1.80 19.78 -4.09
C ASN A 187 -2.95 19.79 -5.11
N ALA A 188 -4.17 19.46 -4.69
CA ALA A 188 -5.29 19.31 -5.61
C ALA A 188 -5.67 20.62 -6.31
N SER A 189 -5.60 21.76 -5.61
CA SER A 189 -5.88 23.08 -6.20
C SER A 189 -4.84 23.47 -7.25
N ALA A 190 -3.55 23.20 -6.98
CA ALA A 190 -2.48 23.45 -7.93
C ALA A 190 -2.61 22.56 -9.18
N LEU A 191 -2.99 21.29 -8.99
CA LEU A 191 -3.29 20.38 -10.11
C LEU A 191 -4.42 20.95 -10.97
N LEU A 192 -5.56 21.33 -10.38
CA LEU A 192 -6.70 21.89 -11.10
C LEU A 192 -6.32 23.14 -11.92
N ALA A 193 -5.57 24.05 -11.32
CA ALA A 193 -5.14 25.28 -11.97
C ALA A 193 -4.23 25.02 -13.19
N GLY A 194 -3.34 24.02 -13.09
CA GLY A 194 -2.35 23.74 -14.15
C GLY A 194 -2.77 22.70 -15.18
N LEU A 195 -3.75 21.83 -14.88
CA LEU A 195 -4.03 20.63 -15.67
C LEU A 195 -4.42 20.95 -17.12
N GLY A 196 -5.24 21.96 -17.34
CA GLY A 196 -5.70 22.34 -18.69
C GLY A 196 -4.54 22.71 -19.62
N ALA A 197 -3.61 23.56 -19.16
CA ALA A 197 -2.44 23.98 -19.93
C ALA A 197 -1.49 22.80 -20.21
N ARG A 198 -1.26 21.93 -19.21
CA ARG A 198 -0.42 20.74 -19.36
C ARG A 198 -0.99 19.76 -20.39
N LEU A 199 -2.30 19.50 -20.35
CA LEU A 199 -2.96 18.64 -21.34
C LEU A 199 -2.92 19.24 -22.75
N ALA A 200 -3.02 20.57 -22.89
CA ALA A 200 -2.87 21.24 -24.18
C ALA A 200 -1.45 21.07 -24.74
N ALA A 201 -0.43 21.20 -23.88
CA ALA A 201 0.97 20.98 -24.27
C ALA A 201 1.21 19.53 -24.73
N LEU A 202 0.74 18.54 -23.95
CA LEU A 202 0.84 17.12 -24.28
C LEU A 202 0.19 16.74 -25.61
N ARG A 203 -0.96 17.34 -25.91
CA ARG A 203 -1.64 17.16 -27.21
C ARG A 203 -0.85 17.78 -28.35
N THR A 204 -0.30 18.98 -28.14
CA THR A 204 0.49 19.69 -29.16
C THR A 204 1.78 18.95 -29.48
N SER A 205 2.44 18.34 -28.48
CA SER A 205 3.64 17.53 -28.69
C SER A 205 3.36 16.13 -29.24
N GLY A 206 2.08 15.72 -29.34
CA GLY A 206 1.71 14.36 -29.77
C GLY A 206 2.11 13.26 -28.79
N THR A 207 2.52 13.61 -27.57
CA THR A 207 2.99 12.65 -26.56
C THR A 207 1.84 11.98 -25.83
N PHE A 208 0.67 12.61 -25.78
CA PHE A 208 -0.52 12.02 -25.20
C PHE A 208 -1.80 12.59 -25.82
N SER A 209 -2.75 11.70 -26.10
CA SER A 209 -4.14 12.04 -26.43
C SER A 209 -5.07 11.16 -25.59
N PRO A 210 -6.06 11.74 -24.88
CA PRO A 210 -7.00 10.95 -24.11
C PRO A 210 -7.75 9.93 -24.98
N LEU A 211 -7.75 8.67 -24.55
CA LEU A 211 -8.52 7.61 -25.16
C LEU A 211 -9.93 7.52 -24.53
N PRO A 212 -10.94 7.02 -25.29
CA PRO A 212 -12.26 6.75 -24.76
C PRO A 212 -12.19 5.77 -23.57
N THR A 213 -12.92 6.11 -22.52
CA THR A 213 -13.04 5.29 -21.32
C THR A 213 -14.49 5.33 -20.85
N GLU A 214 -14.97 4.24 -20.26
CA GLU A 214 -16.36 4.05 -19.85
C GLU A 214 -16.44 3.89 -18.33
N ALA A 215 -17.42 4.55 -17.70
CA ALA A 215 -17.71 4.34 -16.29
C ALA A 215 -18.44 3.02 -16.15
N VAL A 216 -18.12 2.23 -15.13
CA VAL A 216 -18.86 1.01 -14.82
C VAL A 216 -19.61 1.24 -13.53
N SER A 217 -20.91 0.92 -13.53
CA SER A 217 -21.70 0.97 -12.31
C SER A 217 -21.66 -0.39 -11.62
N GLU A 218 -21.50 -0.38 -10.31
CA GLU A 218 -21.76 -1.56 -9.48
C GLU A 218 -23.25 -1.93 -9.52
N ALA A 219 -24.13 -0.94 -9.72
CA ALA A 219 -25.55 -1.17 -9.93
C ALA A 219 -25.81 -1.81 -11.30
N GLY A 220 -26.69 -2.81 -11.35
CA GLY A 220 -27.09 -3.48 -12.59
C GLY A 220 -26.17 -4.63 -13.03
N GLY A 221 -25.19 -5.03 -12.22
CA GLY A 221 -24.39 -6.24 -12.45
C GLY A 221 -23.29 -6.11 -13.51
N ASP A 222 -23.01 -4.90 -14.01
CA ASP A 222 -21.96 -4.67 -15.01
C ASP A 222 -20.57 -5.08 -14.46
N VAL A 223 -20.25 -4.70 -13.21
CA VAL A 223 -18.99 -5.09 -12.55
C VAL A 223 -18.89 -6.61 -12.42
N ALA A 224 -19.99 -7.29 -12.05
CA ALA A 224 -20.02 -8.74 -11.93
C ALA A 224 -19.75 -9.43 -13.28
N ARG A 225 -20.44 -8.99 -14.35
CA ARG A 225 -20.24 -9.51 -15.70
C ARG A 225 -18.79 -9.37 -16.17
N LEU A 226 -18.13 -8.25 -15.84
CA LEU A 226 -16.74 -8.02 -16.22
C LEU A 226 -15.78 -8.92 -15.43
N LEU A 227 -15.86 -8.91 -14.10
CA LEU A 227 -14.89 -9.60 -13.25
C LEU A 227 -15.05 -11.12 -13.26
N LEU A 228 -16.26 -11.63 -13.50
CA LEU A 228 -16.51 -13.06 -13.63
C LEU A 228 -16.22 -13.60 -15.05
N SER A 229 -15.89 -12.72 -16.00
CA SER A 229 -15.55 -13.14 -17.36
C SER A 229 -14.20 -13.87 -17.38
N PRO A 230 -14.12 -15.10 -17.92
CA PRO A 230 -12.86 -15.85 -18.01
C PRO A 230 -11.77 -15.11 -18.78
N SER A 231 -12.12 -14.32 -19.79
CA SER A 231 -11.13 -13.52 -20.53
C SER A 231 -10.55 -12.40 -19.68
N VAL A 232 -11.37 -11.75 -18.85
CA VAL A 232 -10.90 -10.66 -17.98
C VAL A 232 -9.98 -11.21 -16.89
N GLN A 233 -10.38 -12.32 -16.26
CA GLN A 233 -9.56 -12.96 -15.24
C GLN A 233 -8.20 -13.40 -15.78
N ARG A 234 -8.16 -13.95 -17.00
CA ARG A 234 -6.91 -14.43 -17.60
C ARG A 234 -6.04 -13.32 -18.18
N ASP A 235 -6.65 -12.38 -18.91
CA ASP A 235 -5.92 -11.45 -19.77
C ASP A 235 -5.72 -10.06 -19.15
N VAL A 236 -6.50 -9.70 -18.12
CA VAL A 236 -6.49 -8.36 -17.52
C VAL A 236 -6.02 -8.40 -16.07
N LEU A 237 -6.54 -9.33 -15.26
CA LEU A 237 -6.25 -9.39 -13.82
C LEU A 237 -4.89 -10.06 -13.54
N PRO A 238 -4.02 -9.44 -12.72
CA PRO A 238 -2.73 -10.02 -12.37
C PRO A 238 -2.92 -11.30 -11.56
N GLY A 239 -2.39 -12.43 -12.05
CA GLY A 239 -2.57 -13.73 -11.40
C GLY A 239 -4.04 -14.13 -11.23
N GLY A 240 -4.94 -13.65 -12.09
CA GLY A 240 -6.38 -13.91 -11.98
C GLY A 240 -7.03 -13.33 -10.72
N THR A 241 -6.39 -12.35 -10.08
CA THR A 241 -6.82 -11.80 -8.78
C THR A 241 -7.16 -10.32 -8.89
N ILE A 242 -8.19 -9.89 -8.17
CA ILE A 242 -8.51 -8.47 -7.99
C ILE A 242 -7.73 -8.00 -6.77
N ILE A 243 -6.66 -7.23 -6.97
CA ILE A 243 -5.92 -6.63 -5.87
C ILE A 243 -6.38 -5.18 -5.76
N GLN A 244 -7.09 -4.86 -4.68
CA GLN A 244 -7.70 -3.56 -4.48
C GLN A 244 -7.22 -2.99 -3.15
N ASP A 245 -6.53 -1.85 -3.17
CA ASP A 245 -5.99 -1.20 -1.96
C ASP A 245 -5.28 -2.19 -1.02
N TRP A 246 -4.30 -2.93 -1.57
CA TRP A 246 -3.55 -4.00 -0.89
C TRP A 246 -4.33 -5.30 -0.59
N GLN A 247 -5.61 -5.38 -0.91
CA GLN A 247 -6.45 -6.52 -0.56
C GLN A 247 -6.70 -7.41 -1.78
N PRO A 248 -6.19 -8.65 -1.80
CA PRO A 248 -6.36 -9.60 -2.90
C PRO A 248 -7.65 -10.41 -2.77
N TYR A 249 -8.49 -10.38 -3.79
CA TYR A 249 -9.77 -11.10 -3.85
C TYR A 249 -9.83 -12.00 -5.08
N ARG A 250 -10.35 -13.23 -4.91
CA ARG A 250 -10.76 -14.02 -6.08
C ARG A 250 -11.93 -13.31 -6.79
N PRO A 251 -11.96 -13.30 -8.12
CA PRO A 251 -13.12 -12.82 -8.86
C PRO A 251 -14.28 -13.81 -8.69
N SER A 252 -15.11 -13.55 -7.68
CA SER A 252 -16.20 -14.41 -7.24
C SER A 252 -17.36 -13.58 -6.70
N GLU A 253 -18.58 -14.12 -6.76
CA GLU A 253 -19.79 -13.43 -6.29
C GLU A 253 -19.72 -12.99 -4.82
N SER A 254 -19.09 -13.79 -3.94
CA SER A 254 -18.92 -13.43 -2.53
C SER A 254 -18.08 -12.16 -2.36
N ASN A 255 -17.00 -12.03 -3.13
CA ASN A 255 -16.11 -10.88 -3.03
C ASN A 255 -16.61 -9.65 -3.78
N LEU A 256 -17.47 -9.82 -4.79
CA LEU A 256 -18.12 -8.69 -5.46
C LEU A 256 -18.95 -7.85 -4.48
N ARG A 257 -19.60 -8.49 -3.50
CA ARG A 257 -20.31 -7.79 -2.42
C ARG A 257 -19.36 -7.00 -1.52
N LEU A 258 -18.20 -7.56 -1.20
CA LEU A 258 -17.16 -6.88 -0.43
C LEU A 258 -16.56 -5.68 -1.19
N LEU A 259 -16.41 -5.78 -2.52
CA LEU A 259 -15.93 -4.67 -3.33
C LEU A 259 -16.98 -3.55 -3.42
N ALA A 260 -18.25 -3.90 -3.59
CA ALA A 260 -19.34 -2.93 -3.66
C ALA A 260 -19.50 -2.08 -2.38
N SER A 261 -19.17 -2.63 -1.21
CA SER A 261 -19.24 -1.87 0.05
C SER A 261 -18.15 -0.79 0.19
N LYS A 262 -17.10 -0.84 -0.65
CA LYS A 262 -15.97 0.09 -0.60
C LYS A 262 -16.21 1.39 -1.37
N GLY A 263 -17.29 1.45 -2.16
CA GLY A 263 -17.69 2.64 -2.90
C GLY A 263 -16.63 3.10 -3.91
N LEU A 264 -16.12 2.16 -4.71
CA LEU A 264 -15.05 2.35 -5.67
C LEU A 264 -15.56 3.04 -6.94
N GLU A 265 -14.72 3.85 -7.59
CA GLU A 265 -14.98 4.39 -8.92
C GLU A 265 -14.29 3.52 -9.98
N TRP A 266 -15.07 2.94 -10.88
CA TRP A 266 -14.59 1.98 -11.89
C TRP A 266 -14.50 2.60 -13.28
N ARG A 267 -13.41 2.34 -14.00
CA ARG A 267 -13.26 2.67 -15.42
C ARG A 267 -12.77 1.48 -16.21
N VAL A 268 -13.24 1.39 -17.46
CA VAL A 268 -12.76 0.44 -18.46
C VAL A 268 -12.53 1.13 -19.79
N ASP A 269 -11.69 0.54 -20.65
CA ASP A 269 -11.54 0.97 -22.03
C ASP A 269 -12.70 0.50 -22.92
N SER A 270 -13.28 -0.66 -22.61
CA SER A 270 -14.49 -1.17 -23.28
C SER A 270 -15.32 -2.03 -22.33
N ARG A 271 -16.63 -1.79 -22.26
CA ARG A 271 -17.56 -2.65 -21.50
C ARG A 271 -17.78 -4.04 -22.13
N ALA A 272 -17.58 -4.17 -23.44
CA ALA A 272 -17.80 -5.43 -24.14
C ALA A 272 -16.59 -6.37 -24.03
N ARG A 273 -15.38 -5.82 -24.16
CA ARG A 273 -14.13 -6.58 -24.11
C ARG A 273 -13.02 -5.71 -23.49
N PRO A 274 -13.01 -5.54 -22.17
CA PRO A 274 -12.01 -4.70 -21.52
C PRO A 274 -10.61 -5.28 -21.69
N ARG A 275 -9.64 -4.42 -21.94
CA ARG A 275 -8.21 -4.74 -21.87
C ARG A 275 -7.53 -3.99 -20.73
N VAL A 276 -8.12 -2.87 -20.29
CA VAL A 276 -7.68 -2.10 -19.13
C VAL A 276 -8.87 -1.78 -18.25
N LEU A 277 -8.72 -2.06 -16.97
CA LEU A 277 -9.69 -1.73 -15.94
C LEU A 277 -8.97 -1.03 -14.80
N THR A 278 -9.56 0.05 -14.28
CA THR A 278 -9.03 0.74 -13.10
C THR A 278 -10.11 0.91 -12.03
N LEU A 279 -9.68 0.83 -10.77
CA LEU A 279 -10.49 1.05 -9.57
C LEU A 279 -9.86 2.19 -8.79
N CYS A 280 -10.67 3.18 -8.42
CA CYS A 280 -10.22 4.28 -7.58
C CYS A 280 -10.97 4.25 -6.25
N THR A 281 -10.21 4.33 -5.15
CA THR A 281 -10.79 4.38 -3.80
C THR A 281 -11.41 5.74 -3.50
N ARG A 282 -12.27 5.77 -2.49
CA ARG A 282 -12.59 7.06 -1.84
C ARG A 282 -11.35 7.57 -1.12
N PRO A 283 -10.98 8.85 -1.30
CA PRO A 283 -9.86 9.43 -0.57
C PRO A 283 -10.06 9.33 0.94
N PHE A 284 -9.01 9.00 1.69
CA PHE A 284 -9.08 8.86 3.16
C PHE A 284 -7.96 9.65 3.85
N PRO A 285 -8.15 10.13 5.09
CA PRO A 285 -7.13 10.90 5.79
C PRO A 285 -5.93 10.05 6.19
N ILE A 286 -4.77 10.68 6.27
CA ILE A 286 -3.51 10.09 6.75
C ILE A 286 -2.81 11.08 7.69
N PRO A 287 -1.98 10.59 8.63
CA PRO A 287 -1.33 11.43 9.63
C PRO A 287 -0.19 12.29 9.06
N HIS A 288 0.20 12.10 7.80
CA HIS A 288 1.28 12.86 7.16
C HIS A 288 1.08 14.38 7.31
N GLY A 289 2.17 15.10 7.61
CA GLY A 289 2.15 16.55 7.85
C GLY A 289 1.56 16.99 9.21
N GLY A 290 0.81 16.13 9.90
CA GLY A 290 0.26 16.40 11.24
C GLY A 290 -0.87 17.46 11.29
N ASP A 291 -1.23 18.07 10.17
CA ASP A 291 -2.20 19.16 10.06
C ASP A 291 -3.60 18.70 9.59
N GLY A 292 -3.76 17.41 9.30
CA GLY A 292 -5.01 16.83 8.79
C GLY A 292 -5.34 17.19 7.34
N THR A 293 -4.45 17.85 6.61
CA THR A 293 -4.68 18.30 5.22
C THR A 293 -4.37 17.24 4.17
N TRP A 294 -3.78 16.12 4.57
CA TRP A 294 -3.37 15.05 3.67
C TRP A 294 -4.46 13.98 3.48
N ARG A 295 -4.64 13.56 2.23
CA ARG A 295 -5.49 12.42 1.85
C ARG A 295 -4.69 11.42 1.05
N TYR A 296 -4.92 10.14 1.30
CA TYR A 296 -4.48 9.07 0.42
C TYR A 296 -5.53 8.82 -0.66
N LEU A 297 -5.09 8.54 -1.90
CA LEU A 297 -5.92 8.14 -3.02
C LEU A 297 -5.29 6.92 -3.68
N ASN A 298 -6.00 5.79 -3.71
CA ASN A 298 -5.50 4.56 -4.32
C ASN A 298 -6.17 4.29 -5.65
N ILE A 299 -5.36 3.97 -6.64
CA ILE A 299 -5.81 3.58 -7.96
C ILE A 299 -5.17 2.23 -8.28
N ASP A 300 -5.99 1.21 -8.49
CA ASP A 300 -5.55 -0.11 -8.92
C ASP A 300 -5.79 -0.23 -10.43
N ALA A 301 -4.73 -0.38 -11.22
CA ALA A 301 -4.78 -0.51 -12.66
C ALA A 301 -4.43 -1.93 -13.12
N PHE A 302 -5.34 -2.53 -13.87
CA PHE A 302 -5.20 -3.86 -14.45
C PHE A 302 -5.11 -3.77 -15.98
N GLY A 303 -4.41 -4.74 -16.58
CA GLY A 303 -4.02 -4.70 -17.98
C GLY A 303 -2.67 -4.03 -18.23
N SER A 304 -2.20 -4.10 -19.47
CA SER A 304 -0.85 -3.69 -19.86
C SER A 304 -0.80 -2.65 -20.98
N ASP A 305 -1.93 -2.04 -21.35
CA ASP A 305 -1.97 -0.95 -22.34
C ASP A 305 -1.70 0.39 -21.64
N GLY A 306 -0.47 0.88 -21.75
CA GLY A 306 -0.02 2.10 -21.06
C GLY A 306 -0.80 3.35 -21.44
N ALA A 307 -1.22 3.51 -22.70
CA ALA A 307 -1.97 4.67 -23.15
C ALA A 307 -3.39 4.68 -22.55
N GLN A 308 -4.00 3.51 -22.41
CA GLN A 308 -5.28 3.38 -21.73
C GLN A 308 -5.18 3.59 -20.22
N VAL A 309 -4.13 3.09 -19.57
CA VAL A 309 -3.88 3.35 -18.14
C VAL A 309 -3.67 4.84 -17.89
N GLN A 310 -2.90 5.54 -18.73
CA GLN A 310 -2.73 7.00 -18.65
C GLN A 310 -4.07 7.74 -18.80
N SER A 311 -4.90 7.32 -19.75
CA SER A 311 -6.22 7.94 -20.00
C SER A 311 -7.19 7.74 -18.83
N GLN A 312 -7.22 6.55 -18.23
CA GLN A 312 -8.05 6.26 -17.06
C GLN A 312 -7.53 6.94 -15.79
N LEU A 313 -6.21 6.98 -15.57
CA LEU A 313 -5.59 7.76 -14.50
C LEU A 313 -5.99 9.23 -14.59
N LEU A 314 -5.85 9.84 -15.78
CA LEU A 314 -6.23 11.23 -16.00
C LEU A 314 -7.70 11.46 -15.66
N TRP A 315 -8.59 10.54 -16.07
CA TRP A 315 -10.00 10.63 -15.74
C TRP A 315 -10.24 10.64 -14.23
N HIS A 316 -9.60 9.74 -13.47
CA HIS A 316 -9.71 9.68 -12.01
C HIS A 316 -9.20 10.97 -11.36
N LEU A 317 -8.06 11.49 -11.80
CA LEU A 317 -7.52 12.76 -11.29
C LEU A 317 -8.48 13.93 -11.57
N GLN A 318 -9.03 14.03 -12.78
CA GLN A 318 -10.03 15.05 -13.13
C GLN A 318 -11.30 14.92 -12.30
N ARG A 319 -11.71 13.69 -11.97
CA ARG A 319 -12.89 13.40 -11.16
C ARG A 319 -12.69 13.73 -9.69
N GLN A 320 -11.51 13.43 -9.13
CA GLN A 320 -11.23 13.54 -7.70
C GLN A 320 -10.68 14.90 -7.31
N ALA A 321 -9.87 15.55 -8.14
CA ALA A 321 -9.21 16.81 -7.79
C ALA A 321 -10.19 17.92 -7.33
N PRO A 322 -11.37 18.14 -7.96
CA PRO A 322 -12.34 19.13 -7.48
C PRO A 322 -12.87 18.83 -6.08
N ARG A 323 -13.02 17.54 -5.74
CA ARG A 323 -13.50 17.10 -4.41
C ARG A 323 -12.44 17.23 -3.33
N LEU A 324 -11.18 17.38 -3.73
CA LEU A 324 -10.02 17.46 -2.86
C LEU A 324 -9.42 18.87 -2.84
N ALA A 325 -10.10 19.87 -3.42
CA ALA A 325 -9.63 21.24 -3.47
C ALA A 325 -9.21 21.74 -2.08
N GLY A 326 -8.02 22.34 -1.99
CA GLY A 326 -7.41 22.80 -0.74
C GLY A 326 -6.63 21.73 0.03
N LEU A 327 -6.68 20.45 -0.37
CA LEU A 327 -5.97 19.35 0.29
C LEU A 327 -4.72 18.92 -0.48
N ASN A 328 -3.82 18.27 0.24
CA ASN A 328 -2.67 17.57 -0.32
C ASN A 328 -3.02 16.10 -0.51
N VAL A 329 -2.59 15.53 -1.63
CA VAL A 329 -2.94 14.15 -2.01
C VAL A 329 -1.68 13.33 -2.15
N MET A 330 -1.65 12.21 -1.45
CA MET A 330 -0.73 11.10 -1.69
C MET A 330 -1.46 10.08 -2.57
N CYS A 331 -1.13 10.02 -3.85
CA CYS A 331 -1.78 9.15 -4.81
C CYS A 331 -0.89 7.94 -5.12
N GLN A 332 -1.36 6.75 -4.77
CA GLN A 332 -0.67 5.50 -5.06
C GLN A 332 -1.38 4.76 -6.18
N LEU A 333 -0.62 4.45 -7.23
CA LEU A 333 -1.07 3.67 -8.37
C LEU A 333 -0.40 2.29 -8.33
N PHE A 334 -1.20 1.24 -8.38
CA PHE A 334 -0.76 -0.14 -8.61
C PHE A 334 -0.96 -0.47 -10.07
N LEU A 335 0.06 -0.97 -10.76
CA LEU A 335 0.01 -1.22 -12.19
C LEU A 335 0.88 -2.41 -12.62
N ALA A 336 0.76 -2.82 -13.88
CA ALA A 336 1.69 -3.79 -14.45
C ALA A 336 3.14 -3.25 -14.36
N PRO A 337 4.10 -4.02 -13.80
CA PRO A 337 5.50 -3.60 -13.60
C PRO A 337 6.14 -2.86 -14.78
N GLN A 338 5.95 -3.38 -15.98
CA GLN A 338 6.53 -2.85 -17.22
C GLN A 338 6.01 -1.45 -17.60
N LEU A 339 4.87 -1.03 -17.06
CA LEU A 339 4.28 0.28 -17.32
C LEU A 339 4.84 1.37 -16.39
N TRP A 340 5.62 1.02 -15.37
CA TRP A 340 5.99 1.97 -14.32
C TRP A 340 6.75 3.18 -14.86
N SER A 341 7.79 2.98 -15.67
CA SER A 341 8.58 4.10 -16.21
C SER A 341 7.72 5.05 -17.04
N GLN A 342 6.89 4.50 -17.93
CA GLN A 342 5.99 5.27 -18.77
C GLN A 342 5.00 6.10 -17.94
N LEU A 343 4.45 5.52 -16.86
CA LEU A 343 3.48 6.21 -16.00
C LEU A 343 4.15 7.21 -15.05
N ALA A 344 5.35 6.93 -14.58
CA ALA A 344 6.16 7.86 -13.80
C ALA A 344 6.47 9.13 -14.62
N ASP A 345 6.96 8.96 -15.85
CA ASP A 345 7.24 10.08 -16.77
C ASP A 345 5.97 10.88 -17.09
N PHE A 346 4.86 10.19 -17.34
CA PHE A 346 3.58 10.85 -17.58
C PHE A 346 3.11 11.68 -16.38
N CYS A 347 3.21 11.13 -15.16
CA CYS A 347 2.84 11.85 -13.95
C CYS A 347 3.76 13.05 -13.70
N GLN A 348 5.08 12.83 -13.77
CA GLN A 348 6.06 13.84 -13.40
C GLN A 348 6.20 14.93 -14.46
N VAL A 349 6.53 14.56 -15.69
CA VAL A 349 6.79 15.50 -16.79
C VAL A 349 5.48 15.96 -17.41
N GLY A 350 4.54 15.03 -17.64
CA GLY A 350 3.27 15.35 -18.30
C GLY A 350 2.31 16.12 -17.40
N LEU A 351 2.01 15.59 -16.21
CA LEU A 351 1.02 16.14 -15.30
C LEU A 351 1.60 17.08 -14.24
N GLY A 352 2.93 17.12 -14.07
CA GLY A 352 3.58 17.96 -13.06
C GLY A 352 3.36 17.48 -11.62
N LEU A 353 3.13 16.18 -11.43
CA LEU A 353 3.02 15.56 -10.12
C LEU A 353 4.42 15.26 -9.58
N GLU A 354 4.58 15.27 -8.26
CA GLU A 354 5.88 14.97 -7.67
C GLU A 354 5.99 13.47 -7.38
N LEU A 355 7.06 12.84 -7.87
CA LEU A 355 7.38 11.46 -7.55
C LEU A 355 7.93 11.36 -6.12
N VAL A 356 7.33 10.49 -5.29
CA VAL A 356 7.71 10.36 -3.87
C VAL A 356 8.84 9.37 -3.66
N LYS A 357 8.87 8.29 -4.46
CA LYS A 357 9.91 7.27 -4.42
C LYS A 357 10.11 6.64 -5.79
N GLY A 358 11.28 6.03 -5.98
CA GLY A 358 11.59 5.22 -7.16
C GLY A 358 10.74 3.94 -7.26
N TYR A 359 11.08 3.11 -8.24
CA TYR A 359 10.36 1.85 -8.50
C TYR A 359 10.30 0.95 -7.26
N THR A 360 9.09 0.52 -6.91
CA THR A 360 8.83 -0.49 -5.89
C THR A 360 7.75 -1.44 -6.38
N GLU A 361 7.66 -2.63 -5.78
CA GLU A 361 6.70 -3.66 -6.17
C GLU A 361 5.80 -4.03 -5.00
N GLN A 362 4.55 -4.36 -5.30
CA GLN A 362 3.65 -5.07 -4.40
C GLN A 362 3.70 -6.56 -4.77
N TYR A 363 3.93 -7.42 -3.79
CA TYR A 363 3.92 -8.87 -3.95
C TYR A 363 2.65 -9.45 -3.34
N LEU A 364 1.89 -10.23 -4.11
CA LEU A 364 0.81 -11.05 -3.58
C LEU A 364 1.35 -12.43 -3.21
N LEU A 365 1.26 -12.76 -1.93
CA LEU A 365 1.78 -13.99 -1.34
C LEU A 365 0.66 -14.85 -0.76
N GLU A 366 0.86 -16.16 -0.81
CA GLU A 366 -0.08 -17.15 -0.28
C GLU A 366 0.67 -18.27 0.45
N ALA A 367 0.11 -18.76 1.56
CA ALA A 367 0.60 -19.95 2.26
C ALA A 367 -0.58 -20.83 2.69
N ASP A 368 -0.37 -22.13 2.76
CA ASP A 368 -1.34 -23.06 3.34
C ASP A 368 -1.38 -22.87 4.88
N ILE A 369 -2.56 -23.06 5.50
CA ILE A 369 -2.75 -22.90 6.96
C ILE A 369 -3.55 -24.00 7.64
#